data_AF-A0A1N7JUB4-F1
#
_entry.id   AF-A0A1N7JUB4-F1
#
_cell.length_a   1.000
_cell.length_b   1.000
_cell.length_c   1.000
_cell.angle_alpha   90.00
_cell.angle_beta   90.00
_cell.angle_gamma   90.00
#
_symmetry.space_group_name_H-M   'P 1'
#
loop_
_entity.id
_entity.type
_entity.pdbx_description
1 polymer ?
#
loop_
_entity_poly.entity_id
_entity_poly.type
_entity_poly.pdbx_seq_one_letter_code
_entity_poly.pdbx_strand_id
1 'polypeptide(L)'
;MKLKKLFSKLATGLAITTALSGVTLAQAEEMKTLNFGIISTESSQNLKTVWVPFLNDMSDKMGVEIKPFFASDYAGIIQAMRFDKVDVAWLGNKSALEAVDRAGGQIFAQTVDVSGNPGYWSLLLANKNNTKINNVDDMLKYSSELAFGNGDPNSTSGFLVPGYYVFAKNGVDPKKAFKHMTNASHESNFLAVANGQVDVATNNTESFARFEITNPEKLANVKIIWKSPLIPADPIVWRKNLSEETKSKIYSFFMTYGTTNDTAELDTLNALQWAPFKASSDDQLLPIRQLVLFKNRIKLVNDSDMSKEDKAQKVQEIDNQLAELNRRMDALTAASTN
;
A
#
# COMPACT_ATOMS: atom_id res chain seq x y z
N MET A 1 -27.00 49.12 -71.58
CA MET A 1 -27.34 47.68 -71.48
C MET A 1 -26.07 46.88 -71.68
N LYS A 2 -25.57 46.17 -70.64
CA LYS A 2 -24.81 44.89 -70.68
C LYS A 2 -23.50 44.86 -71.52
N LEU A 3 -22.36 44.26 -71.17
CA LEU A 3 -22.03 43.20 -70.22
C LEU A 3 -20.49 43.00 -70.24
N LYS A 4 -19.90 42.76 -69.06
CA LYS A 4 -18.89 41.73 -68.72
C LYS A 4 -17.49 41.67 -69.39
N LYS A 5 -16.52 41.73 -68.46
CA LYS A 5 -15.38 40.80 -68.21
C LYS A 5 -14.20 40.80 -69.20
N LEU A 6 -12.96 40.46 -68.83
CA LEU A 6 -12.14 40.41 -67.61
C LEU A 6 -10.76 39.85 -68.08
N PHE A 7 -9.67 40.17 -67.34
CA PHE A 7 -8.32 39.55 -67.37
C PHE A 7 -7.35 39.99 -68.49
N SER A 8 -6.04 40.19 -68.27
CA SER A 8 -5.14 39.89 -67.15
C SER A 8 -3.90 40.78 -67.23
N LYS A 9 -3.33 41.19 -66.08
CA LYS A 9 -1.91 41.55 -65.98
C LYS A 9 -1.33 40.91 -64.72
N LEU A 10 -0.34 40.07 -64.95
CA LEU A 10 0.49 39.37 -63.99
C LEU A 10 1.46 40.39 -63.34
N ALA A 11 1.51 40.43 -62.02
CA ALA A 11 2.60 41.05 -61.26
C ALA A 11 2.97 40.11 -60.13
N THR A 12 4.12 39.46 -60.26
CA THR A 12 4.66 38.49 -59.31
C THR A 12 5.39 39.26 -58.21
N GLY A 13 4.73 39.48 -57.07
CA GLY A 13 5.35 39.99 -55.84
C GLY A 13 5.72 38.82 -54.92
N LEU A 14 7.01 38.66 -54.64
CA LEU A 14 7.53 37.67 -53.70
C LEU A 14 7.36 38.21 -52.27
N ALA A 15 6.35 37.72 -51.54
CA ALA A 15 6.18 38.01 -50.12
C ALA A 15 6.84 36.87 -49.31
N ILE A 16 7.90 37.21 -48.56
CA ILE A 16 8.48 36.33 -47.55
C ILE A 16 7.64 36.46 -46.28
N THR A 17 6.72 35.52 -46.05
CA THR A 17 6.01 35.37 -44.79
C THR A 17 6.84 34.51 -43.83
N THR A 18 7.55 35.16 -42.91
CA THR A 18 8.10 34.51 -41.72
C THR A 18 6.95 34.05 -40.83
N ALA A 19 6.60 32.76 -40.92
CA ALA A 19 5.73 32.12 -39.95
C ALA A 19 6.49 31.99 -38.62
N LEU A 20 6.24 32.91 -37.69
CA LEU A 20 6.56 32.68 -36.28
C LEU A 20 5.64 31.55 -35.81
N SER A 21 6.17 30.33 -35.79
CA SER A 21 5.56 29.22 -35.08
C SER A 21 5.54 29.57 -33.60
N GLY A 22 4.42 30.09 -33.12
CA GLY A 22 4.16 30.28 -31.70
C GLY A 22 4.24 28.93 -31.00
N VAL A 23 5.34 28.68 -30.30
CA VAL A 23 5.41 27.64 -29.28
C VAL A 23 4.47 28.11 -28.18
N THR A 24 3.22 27.68 -28.21
CA THR A 24 2.36 27.75 -27.05
C THR A 24 2.99 26.86 -25.99
N LEU A 25 3.75 27.47 -25.07
CA LEU A 25 4.06 26.85 -23.80
C LEU A 25 2.71 26.52 -23.18
N ALA A 26 2.35 25.23 -23.18
CA ALA A 26 1.23 24.75 -22.40
C ALA A 26 1.52 25.15 -20.95
N GLN A 27 0.85 26.19 -20.46
CA GLN A 27 0.83 26.48 -19.03
C GLN A 27 0.31 25.21 -18.36
N ALA A 28 1.15 24.58 -17.55
CA ALA A 28 0.74 23.48 -16.71
C ALA A 28 -0.43 23.98 -15.87
N GLU A 29 -1.59 23.34 -16.00
CA GLU A 29 -2.77 23.71 -15.21
C GLU A 29 -2.42 23.50 -13.74
N GLU A 30 -2.46 24.59 -12.97
CA GLU A 30 -2.11 24.58 -11.55
C GLU A 30 -3.08 23.64 -10.80
N MET A 31 -2.52 22.65 -10.11
CA MET A 31 -3.33 21.67 -9.37
C MET A 31 -4.06 22.35 -8.22
N LYS A 32 -5.39 22.46 -8.34
CA LYS A 32 -6.24 23.09 -7.30
C LYS A 32 -6.62 22.15 -6.17
N THR A 33 -6.70 20.85 -6.46
CA THR A 33 -7.10 19.82 -5.50
C THR A 33 -6.24 18.58 -5.67
N LEU A 34 -5.81 17.99 -4.56
CA LEU A 34 -5.09 16.72 -4.48
C LEU A 34 -5.92 15.73 -3.65
N ASN A 35 -6.17 14.54 -4.18
CA ASN A 35 -6.88 13.48 -3.47
C ASN A 35 -5.88 12.54 -2.78
N PHE A 36 -5.94 12.47 -1.45
CA PHE A 36 -5.05 11.64 -0.63
C PHE A 36 -5.74 10.33 -0.22
N GLY A 37 -5.31 9.22 -0.79
CA GLY A 37 -5.81 7.88 -0.49
C GLY A 37 -5.33 7.35 0.85
N ILE A 38 -6.27 6.86 1.66
CA ILE A 38 -6.00 6.27 2.98
C ILE A 38 -6.58 4.86 2.99
N ILE A 39 -5.73 3.84 3.17
CA ILE A 39 -6.18 2.45 3.24
C ILE A 39 -7.07 2.20 4.46
N SER A 40 -8.05 1.29 4.30
CA SER A 40 -9.06 0.98 5.31
C SER A 40 -8.55 0.03 6.43
N THR A 41 -7.49 0.42 7.14
CA THR A 41 -7.02 -0.32 8.33
C THR A 41 -8.07 -0.32 9.45
N GLU A 42 -8.76 0.82 9.61
CA GLU A 42 -9.85 1.09 10.53
C GLU A 42 -11.04 1.71 9.77
N SER A 43 -12.15 1.95 10.47
CA SER A 43 -13.28 2.71 9.95
C SER A 43 -12.84 4.12 9.52
N SER A 44 -13.46 4.67 8.47
CA SER A 44 -13.16 6.03 8.01
C SER A 44 -13.41 7.09 9.09
N GLN A 45 -14.32 6.81 10.04
CA GLN A 45 -14.56 7.70 11.17
C GLN A 45 -13.33 7.79 12.08
N ASN A 46 -12.75 6.64 12.44
CA ASN A 46 -11.54 6.58 13.26
C ASN A 46 -10.32 7.11 12.51
N LEU A 47 -10.18 6.81 11.22
CA LEU A 47 -9.07 7.35 10.42
C LEU A 47 -9.12 8.88 10.30
N LYS A 48 -10.31 9.47 10.13
CA LYS A 48 -10.45 10.94 10.02
C LYS A 48 -9.91 11.69 11.23
N THR A 49 -10.00 11.13 12.44
CA THR A 49 -9.56 11.84 13.66
C THR A 49 -8.06 12.09 13.69
N VAL A 50 -7.27 11.23 13.03
CA VAL A 50 -5.81 11.34 12.99
C VAL A 50 -5.27 11.83 11.65
N TRP A 51 -5.99 11.60 10.55
CA TRP A 51 -5.56 12.01 9.23
C TRP A 51 -5.91 13.47 8.89
N VAL A 52 -7.06 13.98 9.34
CA VAL A 52 -7.49 15.34 8.96
C VAL A 52 -6.48 16.42 9.39
N PRO A 53 -5.90 16.41 10.61
CA PRO A 53 -4.87 17.38 10.99
C PRO A 53 -3.67 17.36 10.02
N PHE A 54 -3.15 16.18 9.70
CA PHE A 54 -2.04 16.02 8.75
C PHE A 54 -2.36 16.55 7.36
N LEU A 55 -3.56 16.28 6.84
CA LEU A 55 -3.99 16.75 5.52
C LEU A 55 -4.24 18.26 5.49
N ASN A 56 -4.69 18.86 6.60
CA ASN A 56 -4.82 20.31 6.72
C ASN A 56 -3.45 20.98 6.67
N ASP A 57 -2.47 20.48 7.42
CA ASP A 57 -1.12 21.03 7.38
C ASP A 57 -0.48 20.87 5.99
N MET A 58 -0.74 19.75 5.31
CA MET A 58 -0.34 19.55 3.91
C MET A 58 -0.99 20.60 3.00
N SER A 59 -2.28 20.87 3.19
CA SER A 59 -3.01 21.90 2.45
C SER A 59 -2.43 23.28 2.64
N ASP A 60 -2.17 23.67 3.89
CA ASP A 60 -1.65 24.99 4.25
C ASP A 60 -0.24 25.21 3.71
N LYS A 61 0.65 24.21 3.83
CA LYS A 61 2.03 24.31 3.34
C LYS A 61 2.13 24.28 1.82
N MET A 62 1.23 23.56 1.13
CA MET A 62 1.26 23.44 -0.32
C MET A 62 0.44 24.53 -1.05
N GLY A 63 -0.51 25.16 -0.36
CA GLY A 63 -1.48 26.06 -0.98
C GLY A 63 -2.45 25.36 -1.92
N VAL A 64 -2.70 24.06 -1.72
CA VAL A 64 -3.55 23.20 -2.55
C VAL A 64 -4.57 22.51 -1.66
N GLU A 65 -5.84 22.44 -2.06
CA GLU A 65 -6.86 21.75 -1.29
C GLU A 65 -6.57 20.23 -1.24
N ILE A 66 -6.33 19.67 -0.06
CA ILE A 66 -6.09 18.23 0.12
C ILE A 66 -7.39 17.53 0.57
N LYS A 67 -7.91 16.62 -0.25
CA LYS A 67 -9.12 15.86 0.06
C LYS A 67 -8.79 14.44 0.48
N PRO A 68 -9.23 13.97 1.66
CA PRO A 68 -9.09 12.56 2.00
C PRO A 68 -9.97 11.70 1.09
N PHE A 69 -9.41 10.60 0.59
CA PHE A 69 -10.10 9.60 -0.20
C PHE A 69 -10.07 8.27 0.57
N PHE A 70 -11.27 7.78 0.93
CA PHE A 70 -11.46 6.50 1.60
C PHE A 70 -12.17 5.51 0.67
N ALA A 71 -11.86 4.23 0.83
CA ALA A 71 -12.58 3.14 0.19
C ALA A 71 -12.92 2.05 1.23
N SER A 72 -13.83 1.14 0.89
CA SER A 72 -14.17 0.01 1.75
C SER A 72 -13.03 -0.99 1.92
N ASP A 73 -12.19 -1.12 0.89
CA ASP A 73 -11.06 -2.04 0.83
C ASP A 73 -9.86 -1.38 0.13
N TYR A 74 -8.70 -2.06 0.16
CA TYR A 74 -7.46 -1.51 -0.36
C TYR A 74 -7.47 -1.49 -1.89
N ALA A 75 -8.23 -2.40 -2.51
CA ALA A 75 -8.41 -2.43 -3.97
C ALA A 75 -9.06 -1.15 -4.47
N GLY A 76 -10.01 -0.58 -3.72
CA GLY A 76 -10.64 0.69 -4.04
C GLY A 76 -9.64 1.84 -4.15
N ILE A 77 -8.66 1.94 -3.24
CA ILE A 77 -7.59 2.96 -3.31
C ILE A 77 -6.69 2.71 -4.52
N ILE A 78 -6.29 1.46 -4.77
CA ILE A 78 -5.44 1.09 -5.92
C ILE A 78 -6.14 1.42 -7.25
N GLN A 79 -7.43 1.07 -7.40
CA GLN A 79 -8.18 1.37 -8.61
C GLN A 79 -8.44 2.88 -8.76
N ALA A 80 -8.70 3.59 -7.66
CA ALA A 80 -8.85 5.03 -7.71
C ALA A 80 -7.56 5.71 -8.21
N MET A 81 -6.39 5.26 -7.74
CA MET A 81 -5.10 5.74 -8.26
C MET A 81 -4.93 5.43 -9.75
N ARG A 82 -5.31 4.21 -10.18
CA ARG A 82 -5.23 3.77 -11.58
C ARG A 82 -6.04 4.66 -12.54
N PHE A 83 -7.12 5.25 -12.07
CA PHE A 83 -8.00 6.12 -12.84
C PHE A 83 -7.86 7.61 -12.46
N ASP A 84 -6.70 8.00 -11.93
CA ASP A 84 -6.35 9.38 -11.57
C ASP A 84 -7.37 10.04 -10.62
N LYS A 85 -8.00 9.25 -9.73
CA LYS A 85 -8.91 9.72 -8.67
C LYS A 85 -8.23 9.81 -7.30
N VAL A 86 -7.04 9.22 -7.17
CA VAL A 86 -6.15 9.34 -6.02
C VAL A 86 -4.77 9.74 -6.55
N ASP A 87 -4.23 10.82 -6.01
CA ASP A 87 -2.99 11.44 -6.46
C ASP A 87 -1.79 10.96 -5.64
N VAL A 88 -1.98 10.89 -4.31
CA VAL A 88 -1.03 10.38 -3.32
C VAL A 88 -1.77 9.42 -2.40
N ALA A 89 -1.13 8.37 -1.91
CA ALA A 89 -1.73 7.44 -0.96
C ALA A 89 -0.74 6.92 0.07
N TRP A 90 -1.21 6.73 1.30
CA TRP A 90 -0.58 5.82 2.24
C TRP A 90 -1.08 4.40 1.96
N LEU A 91 -0.14 3.49 1.70
CA LEU A 91 -0.40 2.11 1.34
C LEU A 91 0.46 1.17 2.18
N GLY A 92 -0.06 -0.01 2.48
CA GLY A 92 0.78 -1.12 2.90
C GLY A 92 1.66 -1.61 1.75
N ASN A 93 2.80 -2.22 2.06
CA ASN A 93 3.75 -2.67 1.03
C ASN A 93 3.15 -3.57 -0.08
N LYS A 94 2.20 -4.46 0.23
CA LYS A 94 1.53 -5.28 -0.80
C LYS A 94 0.60 -4.43 -1.68
N SER A 95 -0.19 -3.51 -1.13
CA SER A 95 -1.02 -2.63 -1.94
C SER A 95 -0.20 -1.63 -2.75
N ALA A 96 0.94 -1.16 -2.23
CA ALA A 96 1.90 -0.36 -2.98
C ALA A 96 2.54 -1.13 -4.13
N LEU A 97 2.89 -2.39 -3.93
CA LEU A 97 3.34 -3.29 -5.00
C LEU A 97 2.31 -3.36 -6.14
N GLU A 98 1.03 -3.58 -5.81
CA GLU A 98 -0.04 -3.57 -6.82
C GLU A 98 -0.23 -2.21 -7.47
N ALA A 99 -0.07 -1.11 -6.72
CA ALA A 99 -0.16 0.24 -7.27
C ALA A 99 0.97 0.55 -8.27
N VAL A 100 2.20 0.18 -7.93
CA VAL A 100 3.37 0.32 -8.83
C VAL A 100 3.19 -0.50 -10.10
N ASP A 101 2.74 -1.75 -9.97
CA ASP A 101 2.63 -2.67 -11.10
C ASP A 101 1.39 -2.42 -11.98
N ARG A 102 0.31 -1.84 -11.43
CA ARG A 102 -1.00 -1.81 -12.10
C ARG A 102 -1.72 -0.46 -12.10
N ALA A 103 -1.30 0.50 -11.28
CA ALA A 103 -1.98 1.77 -11.09
C ALA A 103 -1.11 2.99 -11.42
N GLY A 104 0.08 2.79 -11.98
CA GLY A 104 1.01 3.87 -12.28
C GLY A 104 1.62 4.52 -11.03
N GLY A 105 1.63 3.80 -9.90
CA GLY A 105 2.21 4.27 -8.65
C GLY A 105 3.75 4.34 -8.68
N GLN A 106 4.31 5.19 -7.82
CA GLN A 106 5.73 5.27 -7.50
C GLN A 106 5.90 5.66 -6.03
N ILE A 107 6.75 4.92 -5.32
CA ILE A 107 7.11 5.23 -3.93
C ILE A 107 8.11 6.39 -3.90
N PHE A 108 7.91 7.32 -2.98
CA PHE A 108 8.85 8.44 -2.74
C PHE A 108 9.20 8.63 -1.27
N ALA A 109 8.37 8.15 -0.34
CA ALA A 109 8.63 8.21 1.09
C ALA A 109 8.20 6.92 1.79
N GLN A 110 8.76 6.68 2.97
CA GLN A 110 8.39 5.59 3.87
C GLN A 110 8.07 6.19 5.25
N THR A 111 7.04 5.66 5.90
CA THR A 111 6.71 5.99 7.29
C THR A 111 7.82 5.51 8.22
N VAL A 112 7.90 6.10 9.40
CA VAL A 112 8.83 5.71 10.46
C VAL A 112 8.05 5.59 11.74
N ASP A 113 8.19 4.49 12.46
CA ASP A 113 7.49 4.29 13.74
C ASP A 113 8.04 5.27 14.80
N VAL A 114 7.13 5.95 15.49
CA VAL A 114 7.47 6.87 16.59
C VAL A 114 8.24 6.19 17.72
N SER A 115 8.02 4.88 17.93
CA SER A 115 8.74 4.13 18.96
C SER A 115 10.12 3.62 18.53
N GLY A 116 10.51 3.90 17.28
CA GLY A 116 11.82 3.55 16.74
C GLY A 116 11.94 2.12 16.19
N ASN A 117 10.83 1.38 16.04
CA ASN A 117 10.90 0.08 15.37
C ASN A 117 11.28 0.26 13.89
N PRO A 118 12.09 -0.64 13.32
CA PRO A 118 12.52 -0.56 11.91
C PRO A 118 11.41 -0.95 10.91
N GLY A 119 10.19 -1.19 11.39
CA GLY A 119 9.05 -1.74 10.68
C GLY A 119 8.06 -2.34 11.67
N TYR A 120 7.21 -3.24 11.21
CA TYR A 120 6.15 -3.85 12.02
C TYR A 120 6.03 -5.34 11.78
N TRP A 121 5.11 -6.00 12.48
CA TRP A 121 4.90 -7.44 12.37
C TRP A 121 3.44 -7.78 12.17
N SER A 122 3.19 -8.81 11.36
CA SER A 122 1.89 -9.47 11.28
C SER A 122 1.65 -10.33 12.53
N LEU A 123 0.39 -10.41 12.93
CA LEU A 123 -0.08 -11.16 14.10
C LEU A 123 -1.20 -12.12 13.70
N LEU A 124 -1.32 -13.22 14.45
CA LEU A 124 -2.60 -13.93 14.58
C LEU A 124 -3.14 -13.70 15.99
N LEU A 125 -4.40 -13.29 16.04
CA LEU A 125 -5.15 -13.00 17.24
C LEU A 125 -6.16 -14.12 17.50
N ALA A 126 -6.31 -14.53 18.76
CA ALA A 126 -7.39 -15.39 19.22
C ALA A 126 -8.07 -14.78 20.45
N ASN A 127 -9.29 -15.21 20.75
CA ASN A 127 -9.93 -14.77 21.99
C ASN A 127 -9.17 -15.33 23.21
N LYS A 128 -8.94 -14.51 24.23
CA LYS A 128 -8.20 -14.90 25.43
C LYS A 128 -8.86 -16.06 26.18
N ASN A 129 -10.19 -16.15 26.13
CA ASN A 129 -10.96 -17.24 26.76
C ASN A 129 -10.91 -18.55 25.96
N ASN A 130 -10.43 -18.53 24.71
CA ASN A 130 -10.21 -19.75 23.92
C ASN A 130 -8.94 -20.46 24.40
N THR A 131 -9.07 -21.35 25.38
CA THR A 131 -7.93 -22.10 25.94
C THR A 131 -7.37 -23.18 25.02
N LYS A 132 -8.10 -23.55 23.95
CA LYS A 132 -7.68 -24.59 22.99
C LYS A 132 -6.66 -24.10 21.98
N ILE A 133 -6.65 -22.80 21.65
CA ILE A 133 -5.81 -22.22 20.61
C ILE A 133 -4.78 -21.29 21.25
N ASN A 134 -3.51 -21.71 21.35
CA ASN A 134 -2.44 -20.90 21.96
C ASN A 134 -1.27 -20.62 21.01
N ASN A 135 -1.21 -21.32 19.88
CA ASN A 135 -0.18 -21.17 18.86
C ASN A 135 -0.73 -21.58 17.47
N VAL A 136 0.12 -21.48 16.46
CA VAL A 136 -0.24 -21.86 15.08
C VAL A 136 -0.55 -23.35 14.95
N ASP A 137 0.19 -24.22 15.64
CA ASP A 137 -0.01 -25.66 15.52
C ASP A 137 -1.38 -26.08 16.05
N ASP A 138 -1.80 -25.50 17.19
CA ASP A 138 -3.16 -25.66 17.73
C ASP A 138 -4.20 -25.18 16.70
N MET A 139 -4.01 -23.97 16.15
CA MET A 139 -4.92 -23.41 15.15
C MET A 139 -5.05 -24.32 13.93
N LEU A 140 -3.93 -24.81 13.37
CA LEU A 140 -3.96 -25.67 12.19
C LEU A 140 -4.58 -27.03 12.49
N LYS A 141 -4.27 -27.61 13.66
CA LYS A 141 -4.84 -28.88 14.12
C LYS A 141 -6.36 -28.83 14.23
N TYR A 142 -6.92 -27.75 14.76
CA TYR A 142 -8.37 -27.60 14.94
C TYR A 142 -9.05 -26.80 13.82
N SER A 143 -8.35 -26.45 12.74
CA SER A 143 -8.81 -25.52 11.71
C SER A 143 -10.22 -25.82 11.18
N SER A 144 -10.57 -27.10 10.97
CA SER A 144 -11.90 -27.52 10.49
C SER A 144 -13.06 -27.19 11.43
N GLU A 145 -12.78 -26.83 12.69
CA GLU A 145 -13.77 -26.39 13.68
C GLU A 145 -13.84 -24.86 13.80
N LEU A 146 -12.80 -24.15 13.35
CA LEU A 146 -12.59 -22.73 13.62
C LEU A 146 -13.14 -21.83 12.49
N ALA A 147 -13.67 -20.68 12.88
CA ALA A 147 -13.91 -19.54 12.00
C ALA A 147 -12.66 -18.65 11.95
N PHE A 148 -12.20 -18.33 10.74
CA PHE A 148 -11.00 -17.54 10.50
C PHE A 148 -11.30 -16.20 9.83
N GLY A 149 -10.95 -15.10 10.52
CA GLY A 149 -10.94 -13.74 9.98
C GLY A 149 -9.65 -13.43 9.24
N ASN A 150 -9.63 -13.59 7.92
CA ASN A 150 -8.48 -13.22 7.10
C ASN A 150 -8.49 -11.71 6.80
N GLY A 151 -7.35 -11.14 6.41
CA GLY A 151 -7.26 -9.72 6.08
C GLY A 151 -7.71 -9.40 4.65
N ASP A 152 -7.71 -8.11 4.32
CA ASP A 152 -7.84 -7.63 2.94
C ASP A 152 -6.84 -8.36 2.02
N PRO A 153 -7.25 -8.89 0.85
CA PRO A 153 -6.35 -9.58 -0.09
C PRO A 153 -5.09 -8.80 -0.52
N ASN A 154 -5.13 -7.47 -0.46
CA ASN A 154 -4.00 -6.58 -0.75
C ASN A 154 -3.24 -6.11 0.51
N SER A 155 -3.58 -6.63 1.69
CA SER A 155 -2.85 -6.35 2.93
C SER A 155 -1.57 -7.19 3.04
N THR A 156 -0.47 -6.53 3.40
CA THR A 156 0.82 -7.18 3.65
C THR A 156 0.70 -8.12 4.85
N SER A 157 0.32 -7.57 6.00
CA SER A 157 0.25 -8.28 7.28
C SER A 157 -1.04 -9.07 7.46
N GLY A 158 -2.14 -8.63 6.85
CA GLY A 158 -3.43 -9.29 6.94
C GLY A 158 -3.58 -10.47 5.99
N PHE A 159 -2.76 -10.59 4.94
CA PHE A 159 -2.99 -11.62 3.92
C PHE A 159 -1.72 -12.21 3.31
N LEU A 160 -0.79 -11.40 2.83
CA LEU A 160 0.42 -11.92 2.15
C LEU A 160 1.32 -12.70 3.12
N VAL A 161 1.71 -12.05 4.22
CA VAL A 161 2.66 -12.57 5.21
C VAL A 161 2.15 -13.84 5.90
N PRO A 162 0.97 -13.87 6.54
CA PRO A 162 0.43 -15.13 7.09
C PRO A 162 0.12 -16.14 5.97
N GLY A 163 -0.30 -15.67 4.80
CA GLY A 163 -0.48 -16.49 3.60
C GLY A 163 0.75 -17.33 3.23
N TYR A 164 1.95 -16.79 3.43
CA TYR A 164 3.19 -17.52 3.23
C TYR A 164 3.59 -18.33 4.47
N TYR A 165 3.83 -17.65 5.60
CA TYR A 165 4.50 -18.24 6.76
C TYR A 165 3.62 -19.23 7.53
N VAL A 166 2.31 -19.00 7.58
CA VAL A 166 1.36 -19.83 8.32
C VAL A 166 0.73 -20.88 7.42
N PHE A 167 0.37 -20.50 6.18
CA PHE A 167 -0.40 -21.38 5.31
C PHE A 167 0.45 -22.11 4.27
N ALA A 168 1.10 -21.38 3.36
CA ALA A 168 1.84 -22.00 2.27
C ALA A 168 2.94 -22.94 2.79
N LYS A 169 3.78 -22.48 3.73
CA LYS A 169 4.87 -23.31 4.32
C LYS A 169 4.38 -24.60 4.99
N ASN A 170 3.14 -24.63 5.47
CA ASN A 170 2.53 -25.80 6.10
C ASN A 170 1.67 -26.62 5.12
N GLY A 171 1.65 -26.27 3.83
CA GLY A 171 0.85 -26.95 2.82
C GLY A 171 -0.67 -26.80 3.02
N VAL A 172 -1.10 -25.77 3.76
CA VAL A 172 -2.51 -25.55 4.11
C VAL A 172 -3.14 -24.51 3.19
N ASP A 173 -4.27 -24.83 2.58
CA ASP A 173 -5.15 -23.84 1.95
C ASP A 173 -6.19 -23.38 2.99
N PRO A 174 -6.11 -22.13 3.49
CA PRO A 174 -7.01 -21.66 4.54
C PRO A 174 -8.47 -21.65 4.10
N LYS A 175 -8.76 -21.52 2.80
CA LYS A 175 -10.14 -21.56 2.29
C LYS A 175 -10.76 -22.95 2.38
N LYS A 176 -9.95 -24.01 2.38
CA LYS A 176 -10.39 -25.40 2.47
C LYS A 176 -10.28 -25.96 3.89
N ALA A 177 -9.32 -25.45 4.67
CA ALA A 177 -9.01 -25.97 6.01
C ALA A 177 -9.99 -25.46 7.08
N PHE A 178 -10.40 -24.19 7.02
CA PHE A 178 -11.25 -23.60 8.04
C PHE A 178 -12.74 -23.83 7.78
N LYS A 179 -13.52 -23.99 8.86
CA LYS A 179 -14.98 -24.15 8.79
C LYS A 179 -15.64 -22.98 8.05
N HIS A 180 -15.17 -21.78 8.34
CA HIS A 180 -15.60 -20.55 7.69
C HIS A 180 -14.42 -19.60 7.61
N MET A 181 -14.30 -18.88 6.48
CA MET A 181 -13.30 -17.85 6.31
C MET A 181 -13.96 -16.59 5.75
N THR A 182 -13.68 -15.46 6.40
CA THR A 182 -14.05 -14.12 5.92
C THR A 182 -12.80 -13.30 5.59
N ASN A 183 -12.99 -12.19 4.89
CA ASN A 183 -11.96 -11.18 4.67
C ASN A 183 -12.48 -9.85 5.22
N ALA A 184 -11.67 -9.17 6.03
CA ALA A 184 -12.04 -7.91 6.66
C ALA A 184 -10.82 -7.00 6.93
N SER A 185 -11.08 -5.77 7.35
CA SER A 185 -10.04 -4.84 7.84
C SER A 185 -9.41 -5.33 9.15
N HIS A 186 -8.29 -4.73 9.55
CA HIS A 186 -7.63 -5.05 10.81
C HIS A 186 -8.53 -4.75 12.02
N GLU A 187 -9.23 -3.62 12.02
CA GLU A 187 -10.19 -3.28 13.07
C GLU A 187 -11.35 -4.28 13.15
N SER A 188 -11.95 -4.62 12.01
CA SER A 188 -13.08 -5.55 11.96
C SER A 188 -12.68 -6.95 12.43
N ASN A 189 -11.50 -7.43 12.03
CA ASN A 189 -10.94 -8.70 12.50
C ASN A 189 -10.65 -8.69 14.01
N PHE A 190 -10.07 -7.61 14.52
CA PHE A 190 -9.81 -7.45 15.95
C PHE A 190 -11.11 -7.49 16.77
N LEU A 191 -12.11 -6.70 16.39
CA LEU A 191 -13.39 -6.66 17.08
C LEU A 191 -14.12 -8.02 17.01
N ALA A 192 -14.05 -8.71 15.87
CA ALA A 192 -14.65 -10.02 15.71
C ALA A 192 -14.01 -11.06 16.65
N VAL A 193 -12.68 -11.06 16.81
CA VAL A 193 -11.99 -11.94 17.77
C VAL A 193 -12.34 -11.54 19.22
N ALA A 194 -12.26 -10.25 19.54
CA ALA A 194 -12.55 -9.74 20.88
C ALA A 194 -13.99 -10.08 21.33
N ASN A 195 -14.94 -10.09 20.41
CA ASN A 195 -16.34 -10.43 20.66
C ASN A 195 -16.66 -11.93 20.51
N GLY A 196 -15.68 -12.78 20.19
CA GLY A 196 -15.89 -14.22 19.99
C GLY A 196 -16.71 -14.58 18.76
N GLN A 197 -16.77 -13.70 17.76
CA GLN A 197 -17.48 -13.90 16.49
C GLN A 197 -16.65 -14.69 15.47
N VAL A 198 -15.33 -14.61 15.57
CA VAL A 198 -14.37 -15.49 14.88
C VAL A 198 -13.36 -16.02 15.90
N ASP A 199 -12.85 -17.23 15.67
CA ASP A 199 -11.97 -17.90 16.62
C ASP A 199 -10.53 -17.38 16.53
N VAL A 200 -10.08 -17.13 15.30
CA VAL A 200 -8.75 -16.59 15.00
C VAL A 200 -8.85 -15.54 13.90
N ALA A 201 -8.05 -14.49 13.95
CA ALA A 201 -7.95 -13.53 12.85
C ALA A 201 -6.55 -12.96 12.66
N THR A 202 -6.27 -12.51 11.44
CA THR A 202 -5.03 -11.78 11.12
C THR A 202 -5.07 -10.35 11.63
N ASN A 203 -3.92 -9.84 12.05
CA ASN A 203 -3.74 -8.45 12.45
C ASN A 203 -2.27 -8.01 12.31
N ASN A 204 -1.89 -6.90 12.92
CA ASN A 204 -0.51 -6.43 12.95
C ASN A 204 -0.24 -5.60 14.23
N THR A 205 1.03 -5.37 14.53
CA THR A 205 1.44 -4.67 15.75
C THR A 205 1.06 -3.19 15.78
N GLU A 206 1.01 -2.50 14.65
CA GLU A 206 0.65 -1.07 14.57
C GLU A 206 -0.84 -0.89 14.89
N SER A 207 -1.72 -1.64 14.20
CA SER A 207 -3.15 -1.67 14.50
C SER A 207 -3.42 -2.13 15.93
N PHE A 208 -2.69 -3.13 16.44
CA PHE A 208 -2.81 -3.56 17.84
C PHE A 208 -2.49 -2.41 18.81
N ALA A 209 -1.43 -1.64 18.57
CA ALA A 209 -1.10 -0.46 19.36
C ALA A 209 -2.15 0.67 19.21
N ARG A 210 -2.76 0.84 18.04
CA ARG A 210 -3.92 1.75 17.88
C ARG A 210 -5.09 1.32 18.75
N PHE A 211 -5.38 0.03 18.83
CA PHE A 211 -6.50 -0.49 19.63
C PHE A 211 -6.27 -0.35 21.14
N GLU A 212 -5.04 -0.23 21.62
CA GLU A 212 -4.75 0.16 23.01
C GLU A 212 -5.29 1.56 23.33
N ILE A 213 -5.33 2.45 22.33
CA ILE A 213 -5.84 3.81 22.46
C ILE A 213 -7.36 3.85 22.20
N THR A 214 -7.81 3.23 21.12
CA THR A 214 -9.19 3.36 20.64
C THR A 214 -10.16 2.36 21.27
N ASN A 215 -9.69 1.19 21.69
CA ASN A 215 -10.50 0.06 22.15
C ASN A 215 -9.85 -0.75 23.32
N PRO A 216 -9.34 -0.10 24.39
CA PRO A 216 -8.56 -0.79 25.44
C PRO A 216 -9.30 -1.94 26.11
N GLU A 217 -10.62 -1.81 26.32
CA GLU A 217 -11.43 -2.84 26.98
C GLU A 217 -11.62 -4.09 26.12
N LYS A 218 -11.67 -3.93 24.79
CA LYS A 218 -11.75 -5.06 23.87
C LYS A 218 -10.41 -5.77 23.74
N LEU A 219 -9.31 -5.03 23.84
CA LEU A 219 -7.96 -5.58 23.77
C LEU A 219 -7.70 -6.62 24.87
N ALA A 220 -8.25 -6.39 26.07
CA ALA A 220 -8.16 -7.32 27.20
C ALA A 220 -8.74 -8.73 26.91
N ASN A 221 -9.62 -8.85 25.92
CA ASN A 221 -10.25 -10.10 25.50
C ASN A 221 -9.48 -10.85 24.41
N VAL A 222 -8.34 -10.33 23.96
CA VAL A 222 -7.57 -10.88 22.84
C VAL A 222 -6.19 -11.35 23.34
N LYS A 223 -5.68 -12.41 22.73
CA LYS A 223 -4.30 -12.86 22.87
C LYS A 223 -3.65 -13.03 21.50
N ILE A 224 -2.33 -12.84 21.46
CA ILE A 224 -1.51 -13.08 20.27
C ILE A 224 -1.03 -14.54 20.31
N ILE A 225 -1.29 -15.30 19.25
CA ILE A 225 -0.86 -16.71 19.11
C ILE A 225 0.28 -16.89 18.10
N TRP A 226 0.61 -15.84 17.34
CA TRP A 226 1.69 -15.84 16.36
C TRP A 226 2.14 -14.43 16.03
N LYS A 227 3.43 -14.27 15.73
CA LYS A 227 4.07 -13.05 15.24
C LYS A 227 4.99 -13.39 14.07
N SER A 228 4.94 -12.61 12.99
CA SER A 228 5.76 -12.84 11.80
C SER A 228 7.22 -12.42 11.98
N PRO A 229 8.10 -12.66 10.99
CA PRO A 229 9.30 -11.85 10.77
C PRO A 229 8.96 -10.37 10.50
N LEU A 230 9.96 -9.50 10.60
CA LEU A 230 9.81 -8.06 10.35
C LEU A 230 9.27 -7.77 8.94
N ILE A 231 8.31 -6.84 8.87
CA ILE A 231 7.79 -6.26 7.65
C ILE A 231 8.33 -4.82 7.58
N PRO A 232 8.91 -4.39 6.45
CA PRO A 232 9.28 -2.98 6.27
C PRO A 232 8.09 -2.05 6.51
N ALA A 233 8.37 -0.85 7.03
CA ALA A 233 7.35 0.18 7.23
C ALA A 233 6.64 0.56 5.92
N ASP A 234 5.48 1.20 6.06
CA ASP A 234 4.59 1.46 4.95
C ASP A 234 5.09 2.59 4.03
N PRO A 235 4.94 2.46 2.69
CA PRO A 235 5.19 3.54 1.75
C PRO A 235 4.13 4.65 1.74
N ILE A 236 4.58 5.81 1.29
CA ILE A 236 3.74 6.82 0.63
C ILE A 236 4.02 6.76 -0.88
N VAL A 237 2.94 6.68 -1.65
CA VAL A 237 2.95 6.45 -3.09
C VAL A 237 2.24 7.59 -3.80
N TRP A 238 2.81 8.13 -4.87
CA TRP A 238 2.09 9.00 -5.79
C TRP A 238 1.82 8.31 -7.13
N ARG A 239 0.91 8.85 -7.94
CA ARG A 239 0.82 8.47 -9.36
C ARG A 239 1.91 9.17 -10.19
N LYS A 240 2.56 8.43 -11.09
CA LYS A 240 3.73 8.88 -11.87
C LYS A 240 3.45 10.07 -12.80
N ASN A 241 2.20 10.20 -13.26
CA ASN A 241 1.75 11.23 -14.20
C ASN A 241 1.40 12.58 -13.53
N LEU A 242 1.73 12.80 -12.25
CA LEU A 242 1.76 14.15 -11.66
C LEU A 242 2.84 15.01 -12.33
N SER A 243 2.61 16.32 -12.38
CA SER A 243 3.63 17.27 -12.84
C SER A 243 4.83 17.26 -11.89
N GLU A 244 6.02 17.56 -12.40
CA GLU A 244 7.24 17.62 -11.59
C GLU A 244 7.16 18.72 -10.53
N GLU A 245 6.47 19.83 -10.82
CA GLU A 245 6.20 20.88 -9.83
C GLU A 245 5.36 20.35 -8.66
N THR A 246 4.27 19.63 -8.94
CA THR A 246 3.43 19.02 -7.91
C THR A 246 4.21 18.00 -7.09
N LYS A 247 4.98 17.10 -7.75
CA LYS A 247 5.83 16.14 -7.05
C LYS A 247 6.84 16.82 -6.15
N SER A 248 7.47 17.91 -6.61
CA SER A 248 8.42 18.67 -5.80
C SER A 248 7.77 19.27 -4.57
N LYS A 249 6.56 19.84 -4.67
CA LYS A 249 5.82 20.38 -3.51
C LYS A 249 5.46 19.28 -2.51
N ILE A 250 4.94 18.15 -2.98
CA ILE A 250 4.63 16.98 -2.16
C ILE A 250 5.88 16.46 -1.45
N TYR A 251 6.96 16.23 -2.20
CA TYR A 251 8.21 15.69 -1.66
C TYR A 251 8.79 16.62 -0.59
N SER A 252 8.84 17.93 -0.86
CA SER A 252 9.31 18.92 0.12
C SER A 252 8.47 18.92 1.40
N PHE A 253 7.14 18.81 1.30
CA PHE A 253 6.28 18.67 2.48
C PHE A 253 6.67 17.43 3.30
N PHE A 254 6.66 16.23 2.70
CA PHE A 254 6.97 14.99 3.42
C PHE A 254 8.37 14.95 4.03
N MET A 255 9.38 15.53 3.37
CA MET A 255 10.76 15.50 3.86
C MET A 255 11.07 16.56 4.92
N THR A 256 10.21 17.57 5.11
CA THR A 256 10.42 18.63 6.10
C THR A 256 9.44 18.57 7.26
N TYR A 257 8.29 17.91 7.08
CA TYR A 257 7.25 17.80 8.11
C TYR A 257 7.76 17.11 9.38
N GLY A 258 7.64 17.78 10.52
CA GLY A 258 8.10 17.31 11.83
C GLY A 258 9.62 17.34 12.04
N THR A 259 10.41 17.90 11.11
CA THR A 259 11.89 17.89 11.20
C THR A 259 12.48 19.08 11.95
N THR A 260 11.72 20.17 12.11
CA THR A 260 12.18 21.44 12.72
C THR A 260 11.85 21.56 14.21
N ASN A 261 11.51 20.46 14.88
CA ASN A 261 10.97 20.45 16.26
C ASN A 261 9.72 21.32 16.45
N ASP A 262 8.92 21.51 15.40
CA ASP A 262 7.59 22.08 15.54
C ASP A 262 6.70 21.11 16.32
N THR A 263 6.25 21.54 17.51
CA THR A 263 5.46 20.69 18.40
C THR A 263 4.11 20.29 17.80
N ALA A 264 3.48 21.15 17.00
CA ALA A 264 2.18 20.84 16.40
C ALA A 264 2.30 19.76 15.31
N GLU A 265 3.36 19.83 14.50
CA GLU A 265 3.65 18.81 13.48
C GLU A 265 4.04 17.47 14.11
N LEU A 266 4.84 17.51 15.19
CA LEU A 266 5.20 16.33 15.95
C LEU A 266 3.98 15.69 16.64
N ASP A 267 3.06 16.47 17.20
CA ASP A 267 1.83 15.96 17.79
C ASP A 267 0.93 15.30 16.74
N THR A 268 0.86 15.87 15.53
CA THR A 268 0.14 15.29 14.40
C THR A 268 0.77 13.97 13.95
N LEU A 269 2.10 13.90 13.84
CA LEU A 269 2.81 12.66 13.55
C LEU A 269 2.62 11.61 14.67
N ASN A 270 2.72 12.02 15.93
CA ASN A 270 2.49 11.15 17.09
C ASN A 270 1.07 10.57 17.10
N ALA A 271 0.06 11.36 16.72
CA ALA A 271 -1.31 10.89 16.59
C ALA A 271 -1.46 9.81 15.50
N LEU A 272 -0.63 9.84 14.46
CA LEU A 272 -0.50 8.78 13.44
C LEU A 272 0.45 7.65 13.85
N GLN A 273 1.05 7.73 15.04
CA GLN A 273 2.12 6.84 15.55
C GLN A 273 3.41 6.87 14.72
N TRP A 274 3.69 8.00 14.08
CA TRP A 274 4.86 8.15 13.22
C TRP A 274 5.86 9.16 13.78
N ALA A 275 7.12 8.96 13.40
CA ALA A 275 8.17 9.96 13.41
C ALA A 275 8.28 10.60 12.01
N PRO A 276 9.16 11.61 11.82
CA PRO A 276 9.38 12.21 10.51
C PRO A 276 9.68 11.15 9.43
N PHE A 277 9.11 11.35 8.25
CA PHE A 277 9.24 10.43 7.13
C PHE A 277 10.69 10.34 6.64
N LYS A 278 11.00 9.24 5.96
CA LYS A 278 12.27 9.10 5.24
C LYS A 278 12.04 8.94 3.75
N ALA A 279 13.00 9.40 2.95
CA ALA A 279 13.01 9.15 1.52
C ALA A 279 13.03 7.65 1.23
N SER A 280 12.29 7.23 0.21
CA SER A 280 12.24 5.83 -0.22
C SER A 280 11.99 5.72 -1.73
N SER A 281 12.01 4.49 -2.24
CA SER A 281 11.79 4.19 -3.65
C SER A 281 11.09 2.84 -3.82
N ASP A 282 10.78 2.48 -5.07
CA ASP A 282 10.20 1.18 -5.42
C ASP A 282 11.08 -0.02 -4.99
N ASP A 283 12.38 0.20 -4.70
CA ASP A 283 13.30 -0.85 -4.21
C ASP A 283 12.91 -1.39 -2.82
N GLN A 284 12.19 -0.61 -2.00
CA GLN A 284 11.73 -1.14 -0.71
C GLN A 284 10.78 -2.35 -0.87
N LEU A 285 10.19 -2.52 -2.05
CA LEU A 285 9.25 -3.60 -2.36
C LEU A 285 9.96 -4.91 -2.73
N LEU A 286 11.28 -4.94 -2.89
CA LEU A 286 12.00 -6.15 -3.30
C LEU A 286 11.76 -7.36 -2.37
N PRO A 287 11.83 -7.23 -1.02
CA PRO A 287 11.50 -8.34 -0.13
C PRO A 287 10.05 -8.81 -0.26
N ILE A 288 9.15 -7.90 -0.62
CA ILE A 288 7.72 -8.16 -0.75
C ILE A 288 7.43 -8.90 -2.06
N ARG A 289 8.10 -8.51 -3.15
CA ARG A 289 8.11 -9.29 -4.41
C ARG A 289 8.65 -10.69 -4.17
N GLN A 290 9.76 -10.82 -3.46
CA GLN A 290 10.35 -12.12 -3.12
C GLN A 290 9.36 -12.98 -2.33
N LEU A 291 8.67 -12.41 -1.35
CA LEU A 291 7.65 -13.11 -0.56
C LEU A 291 6.45 -13.58 -1.40
N VAL A 292 5.98 -12.75 -2.34
CA VAL A 292 4.92 -13.13 -3.30
C VAL A 292 5.38 -14.32 -4.14
N LEU A 293 6.61 -14.29 -4.64
CA LEU A 293 7.18 -15.37 -5.44
C LEU A 293 7.33 -16.66 -4.64
N PHE A 294 7.84 -16.61 -3.41
CA PHE A 294 7.92 -17.79 -2.55
C PHE A 294 6.54 -18.39 -2.27
N LYS A 295 5.53 -17.57 -1.98
CA LYS A 295 4.14 -18.02 -1.80
C LYS A 295 3.62 -18.71 -3.06
N ASN A 296 3.81 -18.10 -4.23
CA ASN A 296 3.36 -18.66 -5.50
C ASN A 296 4.07 -19.97 -5.84
N ARG A 297 5.39 -20.04 -5.59
CA ARG A 297 6.21 -21.24 -5.79
C ARG A 297 5.68 -22.42 -4.96
N ILE A 298 5.46 -22.20 -3.66
CA ILE A 298 4.94 -23.27 -2.78
C ILE A 298 3.54 -23.71 -3.22
N LYS A 299 2.68 -22.76 -3.60
CA LYS A 299 1.35 -23.08 -4.12
C LYS A 299 1.43 -23.97 -5.37
N LEU A 300 2.33 -23.66 -6.33
CA LEU A 300 2.53 -24.46 -7.53
C LEU A 300 3.06 -25.85 -7.21
N VAL A 301 4.04 -25.96 -6.30
CA VAL A 301 4.58 -27.26 -5.87
C VAL A 301 3.48 -28.16 -5.31
N ASN A 302 2.59 -27.58 -4.50
CA ASN A 302 1.49 -28.28 -3.83
C ASN A 302 0.23 -28.46 -4.71
N ASP A 303 0.22 -27.97 -5.96
CA ASP A 303 -0.91 -28.11 -6.87
C ASP A 303 -1.02 -29.55 -7.39
N SER A 304 -2.00 -30.32 -6.91
CA SER A 304 -2.22 -31.71 -7.33
C SER A 304 -2.80 -31.84 -8.74
N ASP A 305 -3.38 -30.77 -9.27
CA ASP A 305 -4.17 -30.80 -10.50
C ASP A 305 -3.33 -30.41 -11.72
N MET A 306 -2.13 -29.85 -11.49
CA MET A 306 -1.19 -29.44 -12.54
C MET A 306 -0.29 -30.58 -13.01
N SER A 307 -0.04 -30.66 -14.32
CA SER A 307 0.90 -31.63 -14.90
C SER A 307 2.31 -31.43 -14.34
N LYS A 308 3.10 -32.51 -14.26
CA LYS A 308 4.48 -32.44 -13.76
C LYS A 308 5.35 -31.50 -14.59
N GLU A 309 5.15 -31.47 -15.90
CA GLU A 309 5.90 -30.66 -16.85
C GLU A 309 5.56 -29.17 -16.69
N ASP A 310 4.27 -28.81 -16.71
CA ASP A 310 3.83 -27.42 -16.51
C ASP A 310 4.28 -26.88 -15.14
N LYS A 311 4.20 -27.73 -14.12
CA LYS A 311 4.64 -27.39 -12.76
C LYS A 311 6.15 -27.10 -12.74
N ALA A 312 6.96 -27.96 -13.34
CA ALA A 312 8.41 -27.77 -13.40
C ALA A 312 8.76 -26.47 -14.13
N GLN A 313 8.10 -26.19 -15.26
CA GLN A 313 8.32 -24.96 -16.02
C GLN A 313 7.98 -23.71 -15.19
N LYS A 314 6.79 -23.64 -14.59
CA LYS A 314 6.37 -22.47 -13.79
C LYS A 314 7.21 -22.27 -12.53
N VAL A 315 7.65 -23.36 -11.90
CA VAL A 315 8.59 -23.28 -10.77
C VAL A 315 9.93 -22.71 -11.23
N GLN A 316 10.45 -23.16 -12.37
CA GLN A 316 11.70 -22.63 -12.94
C GLN A 316 11.59 -21.14 -13.29
N GLU A 317 10.46 -20.69 -13.83
CA GLU A 317 10.20 -19.27 -14.10
C GLU A 317 10.27 -18.42 -12.82
N ILE A 318 9.65 -18.90 -11.73
CA ILE A 318 9.73 -18.22 -10.44
C ILE A 318 11.15 -18.25 -9.87
N ASP A 319 11.86 -19.38 -9.99
CA ASP A 319 13.24 -19.50 -9.48
C ASP A 319 14.19 -18.53 -10.20
N ASN A 320 13.99 -18.31 -11.50
CA ASN A 320 14.73 -17.30 -12.26
C ASN A 320 14.43 -15.87 -11.77
N GLN A 321 13.16 -15.55 -11.51
CA GLN A 321 12.76 -14.24 -10.96
C GLN A 321 13.34 -14.01 -9.55
N LEU A 322 13.33 -15.04 -8.70
CA LEU A 322 13.96 -14.99 -7.37
C LEU A 322 15.46 -14.74 -7.47
N ALA A 323 16.16 -15.41 -8.39
CA ALA A 323 17.59 -15.21 -8.59
C ALA A 323 17.92 -13.79 -9.08
N GLU A 324 17.07 -13.19 -9.93
CA GLU A 324 17.22 -11.79 -10.34
C GLU A 324 16.99 -10.82 -9.18
N LEU A 325 15.92 -11.01 -8.40
CA LEU A 325 15.64 -10.18 -7.23
C LEU A 325 16.76 -10.24 -6.20
N ASN A 326 17.29 -11.44 -5.91
CA ASN A 326 18.39 -11.62 -4.96
C ASN A 326 19.63 -10.84 -5.42
N ARG A 327 20.02 -10.95 -6.70
CA ARG A 327 21.16 -10.18 -7.24
C ARG A 327 20.95 -8.67 -7.11
N ARG A 328 19.73 -8.17 -7.35
CA ARG A 328 19.42 -6.74 -7.18
C ARG A 328 19.51 -6.31 -5.71
N MET A 329 18.99 -7.11 -4.80
CA MET A 329 19.06 -6.85 -3.36
C MET A 329 20.52 -6.86 -2.87
N ASP A 330 21.31 -7.85 -3.27
CA ASP A 330 22.73 -7.96 -2.93
C ASP A 330 23.52 -6.73 -3.42
N ALA A 331 23.25 -6.27 -4.65
CA ALA A 331 23.87 -5.07 -5.22
C ALA A 331 23.52 -3.80 -4.42
N LEU A 332 22.26 -3.64 -4.01
CA LEU A 332 21.82 -2.49 -3.20
C LEU A 332 22.45 -2.51 -1.80
N THR A 333 22.52 -3.68 -1.16
CA THR A 333 23.20 -3.83 0.14
C THR A 333 24.69 -3.48 0.02
N ALA A 334 25.37 -3.95 -1.03
CA ALA A 334 26.76 -3.59 -1.29
C ALA A 334 26.96 -2.09 -1.57
N ALA A 335 25.99 -1.43 -2.23
CA ALA A 335 26.05 0.01 -2.47
C ALA A 335 25.84 0.84 -1.20
N SER A 336 25.05 0.35 -0.25
CA SER A 336 24.77 1.03 1.03
C SER A 336 25.85 0.90 2.10
N THR A 337 26.85 0.05 1.88
CA THR A 337 27.95 -0.26 2.82
C THR A 337 29.28 0.38 2.44
N ASN A 338 29.35 1.08 1.30
CA ASN A 338 30.49 1.88 0.84
C ASN A 338 30.23 3.38 1.03
#